data_AF-A0A6F8YRF9-F1
#
_entry.id   AF-A0A6F8YRF9-F1
#
_cell.length_a   1.000
_cell.length_b   1.000
_cell.length_c   1.000
_cell.angle_alpha   90.00
_cell.angle_beta   90.00
_cell.angle_gamma   90.00
#
_symmetry.space_group_name_H-M   'P 1'
#
loop_
_entity.id
_entity.type
_entity.pdbx_description
1 polymer ?
#
loop_
_entity_poly.entity_id
_entity_poly.type
_entity_poly.pdbx_seq_one_letter_code
_entity_poly.pdbx_strand_id
1 'polypeptide(L)'
;MLLTGDNAGAARRLADAAGINDVHAELLPQDKVDRVRALQANGHRVLLVGDGVNDAPALATADLGIAMGRHGSDLALTTADAVLVRDDLTALPTLIALSRRARRLVTANLCIAAAFITVLVTWDLLGHLPLPLGVAGHEGSTVIVGLNGLRLLADTAWRRASRHSTTTTPTEPTHRSSAR
;
A
#
# COMPACT_ATOMS: atom_id res chain seq x y z
N MET A 1 -11.75 10.01 -4.06
CA MET A 1 -12.36 10.28 -5.37
C MET A 1 -12.99 8.99 -5.87
N LEU A 2 -14.18 9.05 -6.46
CA LEU A 2 -14.85 7.94 -7.14
C LEU A 2 -14.88 8.22 -8.65
N LEU A 3 -14.41 7.26 -9.45
CA LEU A 3 -14.44 7.30 -10.92
C LEU A 3 -15.32 6.15 -11.42
N THR A 4 -16.47 6.45 -12.03
CA THR A 4 -17.39 5.43 -12.54
C THR A 4 -17.96 5.78 -13.91
N GLY A 5 -18.29 4.75 -14.68
CA GLY A 5 -19.07 4.87 -15.92
C GLY A 5 -20.58 4.86 -15.68
N ASP A 6 -21.03 4.60 -14.43
CA ASP A 6 -22.44 4.64 -14.08
C ASP A 6 -23.01 6.05 -14.14
N ASN A 7 -24.34 6.15 -14.22
CA ASN A 7 -25.03 7.43 -14.18
C ASN A 7 -24.77 8.19 -12.88
N ALA A 8 -24.84 9.53 -12.96
CA ALA A 8 -24.54 10.41 -11.84
C ALA A 8 -25.39 10.14 -10.59
N GLY A 9 -26.65 9.72 -10.76
CA GLY A 9 -27.54 9.42 -9.64
C GLY A 9 -27.10 8.22 -8.81
N ALA A 10 -26.73 7.11 -9.48
CA ALA A 10 -26.20 5.92 -8.81
C ALA A 10 -24.84 6.19 -8.17
N ALA A 11 -23.95 6.87 -8.91
CA ALA A 11 -22.61 7.23 -8.44
C ALA A 11 -22.65 8.08 -7.17
N ARG A 12 -23.51 9.11 -7.13
CA ARG A 12 -23.65 9.99 -5.96
C ARG A 12 -24.17 9.23 -4.73
N ARG A 13 -25.20 8.38 -4.89
CA ARG A 13 -25.72 7.58 -3.78
C ARG A 13 -24.66 6.67 -3.16
N LEU A 14 -23.86 6.00 -3.99
CA LEU A 14 -22.76 5.16 -3.52
C LEU A 14 -21.68 5.99 -2.82
N ALA A 15 -21.31 7.12 -3.41
CA ALA A 15 -20.31 8.02 -2.85
C ALA A 15 -20.73 8.57 -1.49
N ASP A 16 -21.99 9.00 -1.33
CA ASP A 16 -22.52 9.52 -0.08
C ASP A 16 -22.49 8.45 1.02
N ALA A 17 -22.90 7.22 0.69
CA ALA A 17 -22.84 6.08 1.62
C ALA A 17 -21.40 5.73 2.04
N ALA A 18 -20.43 5.94 1.14
CA ALA A 18 -19.00 5.70 1.38
C ALA A 18 -18.24 6.91 1.95
N GLY A 19 -18.89 8.07 2.09
CA GLY A 19 -18.26 9.32 2.53
C GLY A 19 -17.27 9.93 1.53
N ILE A 20 -17.48 9.72 0.22
CA ILE A 20 -16.61 10.21 -0.86
C ILE A 20 -17.19 11.52 -1.43
N ASN A 21 -16.46 12.62 -1.23
CA ASN A 21 -16.94 13.95 -1.66
C ASN A 21 -16.67 14.26 -3.15
N ASP A 22 -15.64 13.64 -3.73
CA ASP A 22 -15.20 13.90 -5.10
C ASP A 22 -15.62 12.75 -6.01
N VAL A 23 -16.57 13.01 -6.91
CA VAL A 23 -17.27 11.99 -7.71
C VAL A 23 -17.29 12.41 -9.17
N HIS A 24 -16.82 11.52 -10.04
CA HIS A 24 -16.92 11.63 -11.48
C HIS A 24 -17.66 10.41 -12.02
N ALA A 25 -18.79 10.66 -12.65
CA ALA A 25 -19.71 9.67 -13.18
C ALA A 25 -19.79 9.77 -14.71
N GLU A 26 -20.41 8.79 -15.35
CA GLU A 26 -20.61 8.73 -16.82
C GLU A 26 -19.30 8.81 -17.60
N LEU A 27 -18.20 8.34 -17.00
CA LEU A 27 -16.86 8.37 -17.59
C LEU A 27 -16.64 7.22 -18.57
N LEU A 28 -16.02 7.54 -19.71
CA LEU A 28 -15.40 6.56 -20.59
C LEU A 28 -14.05 6.09 -19.99
N PRO A 29 -13.52 4.92 -20.44
CA PRO A 29 -12.22 4.44 -19.98
C PRO A 29 -11.08 5.47 -20.15
N GLN A 30 -11.09 6.23 -21.25
CA GLN A 30 -10.09 7.26 -21.50
C GLN A 30 -10.20 8.44 -20.51
N ASP A 31 -11.42 8.83 -20.13
CA ASP A 31 -11.62 9.91 -19.16
C ASP A 31 -11.05 9.54 -17.78
N LYS A 32 -11.13 8.26 -17.40
CA LYS A 32 -10.49 7.75 -16.17
C LYS A 32 -8.96 7.91 -16.24
N VAL A 33 -8.36 7.55 -17.37
CA VAL A 33 -6.91 7.70 -17.62
C VAL A 33 -6.49 9.16 -17.51
N ASP A 34 -7.21 10.06 -18.19
CA ASP A 34 -6.87 11.48 -18.22
C ASP A 34 -7.00 12.11 -16.83
N ARG A 35 -7.94 11.64 -16.01
CA ARG A 35 -8.07 12.07 -14.62
C ARG A 35 -6.90 11.61 -13.75
N VAL A 36 -6.44 10.37 -13.91
CA VAL A 36 -5.24 9.87 -13.22
C VAL A 36 -4.02 10.71 -13.61
N ARG A 37 -3.83 10.98 -14.91
CA ARG A 37 -2.73 11.84 -15.39
C ARG A 37 -2.81 13.25 -14.85
N ALA A 38 -4.00 13.84 -14.78
CA ALA A 38 -4.18 15.18 -14.22
C ALA A 38 -3.77 15.25 -12.74
N LEU A 39 -4.12 14.23 -11.94
CA LEU A 39 -3.67 14.16 -10.55
C LEU A 39 -2.14 14.02 -10.44
N GLN A 40 -1.54 13.17 -11.29
CA GLN A 40 -0.09 13.00 -11.33
C GLN A 40 0.63 14.29 -11.77
N ALA A 41 0.10 15.00 -12.76
CA ALA A 41 0.61 16.29 -13.20
C ALA A 41 0.57 17.36 -12.09
N ASN A 42 -0.41 17.26 -11.19
CA ASN A 42 -0.50 18.10 -9.99
C ASN A 42 0.43 17.64 -8.84
N GLY A 43 1.31 16.66 -9.09
CA GLY A 43 2.29 16.17 -8.13
C GLY A 43 1.74 15.13 -7.14
N HIS A 44 0.53 14.63 -7.32
CA HIS A 44 -0.01 13.56 -6.49
C HIS A 44 0.50 12.19 -6.96
N ARG A 45 0.77 11.30 -6.01
CA ARG A 45 0.92 9.86 -6.30
C ARG A 45 -0.45 9.21 -6.22
N VAL A 46 -0.85 8.51 -7.28
CA VAL A 46 -2.18 7.95 -7.43
C VAL A 46 -2.14 6.44 -7.23
N LEU A 47 -2.91 5.97 -6.24
CA LEU A 47 -3.26 4.57 -6.10
C LEU A 47 -4.68 4.41 -6.64
N LEU A 48 -4.85 3.53 -7.63
CA LEU A 48 -6.15 3.23 -8.23
C LEU A 48 -6.56 1.80 -7.89
N VAL A 49 -7.84 1.60 -7.55
CA VAL A 49 -8.43 0.29 -7.32
C VAL A 49 -9.59 0.09 -8.29
N GLY A 50 -9.64 -1.05 -8.97
CA GLY A 50 -10.68 -1.36 -9.95
C GLY A 50 -10.88 -2.87 -10.13
N ASP A 51 -11.94 -3.26 -10.82
CA ASP A 51 -12.32 -4.65 -11.04
C ASP A 51 -12.45 -5.00 -12.54
N GLY A 52 -12.57 -4.01 -13.42
CA GLY A 52 -12.98 -4.24 -14.80
C GLY A 52 -11.90 -4.05 -15.87
N VAL A 53 -12.22 -4.55 -17.07
CA VAL A 53 -11.53 -4.25 -18.34
C VAL A 53 -11.47 -2.73 -18.56
N ASN A 54 -12.54 -2.03 -18.18
CA ASN A 54 -12.68 -0.58 -18.31
C ASN A 54 -11.69 0.19 -17.42
N ASP A 55 -11.20 -0.42 -16.34
CA ASP A 55 -10.26 0.20 -15.43
C ASP A 55 -8.80 -0.14 -15.75
N ALA A 56 -8.55 -1.19 -16.53
CA ALA A 56 -7.20 -1.64 -16.85
C ALA A 56 -6.29 -0.53 -17.41
N PRO A 57 -6.72 0.33 -18.37
CA PRO A 57 -5.88 1.43 -18.84
C PRO A 57 -5.55 2.46 -17.74
N ALA A 58 -6.51 2.74 -16.85
CA ALA A 58 -6.32 3.67 -15.75
C ALA A 58 -5.45 3.05 -14.63
N LEU A 59 -5.57 1.74 -14.39
CA LEU A 59 -4.72 0.98 -13.47
C LEU A 59 -3.27 1.00 -13.94
N ALA A 60 -3.03 0.80 -15.24
CA ALA A 60 -1.70 0.89 -15.85
C ALA A 60 -1.07 2.29 -15.74
N THR A 61 -1.89 3.33 -15.68
CA THR A 61 -1.45 4.72 -15.64
C THR A 61 -1.15 5.19 -14.21
N ALA A 62 -1.80 4.59 -13.22
CA ALA A 62 -1.60 4.94 -11.82
C ALA A 62 -0.18 4.60 -11.33
N ASP A 63 0.29 5.27 -10.27
CA ASP A 63 1.55 4.93 -9.62
C ASP A 63 1.49 3.57 -8.90
N LEU A 64 0.28 3.15 -8.55
CA LEU A 64 -0.02 1.80 -8.06
C LEU A 64 -1.44 1.39 -8.47
N GLY A 65 -1.55 0.37 -9.31
CA GLY A 65 -2.82 -0.26 -9.69
C GLY A 65 -3.12 -1.47 -8.81
N ILE A 66 -4.32 -1.53 -8.22
CA ILE A 66 -4.80 -2.69 -7.47
C ILE A 66 -6.07 -3.24 -8.11
N ALA A 67 -6.03 -4.50 -8.53
CA ALA A 67 -7.20 -5.20 -9.07
C ALA A 67 -7.94 -5.99 -7.98
N MET A 68 -9.26 -6.04 -8.07
CA MET A 68 -10.12 -6.90 -7.22
C MET A 68 -10.15 -8.32 -7.80
N GLY A 69 -9.91 -9.34 -6.98
CA GLY A 69 -9.57 -10.68 -7.44
C GLY A 69 -10.74 -11.56 -7.87
N ARG A 70 -11.93 -11.43 -7.26
CA ARG A 70 -13.06 -12.36 -7.55
C ARG A 70 -13.94 -11.87 -8.70
N HIS A 71 -13.99 -10.55 -8.89
CA HIS A 71 -14.73 -9.89 -9.97
C HIS A 71 -13.79 -9.26 -11.02
N GLY A 72 -12.47 -9.41 -10.82
CA GLY A 72 -11.42 -8.93 -11.70
C GLY A 72 -11.46 -9.55 -13.07
N SER A 73 -11.58 -8.72 -14.12
CA SER A 73 -11.29 -9.20 -15.48
C SER A 73 -9.83 -9.64 -15.61
N ASP A 74 -9.55 -10.62 -16.48
CA ASP A 74 -8.19 -11.13 -16.73
C ASP A 74 -7.22 -10.01 -17.16
N LEU A 75 -7.74 -9.02 -17.90
CA LEU A 75 -7.00 -7.84 -18.29
C LEU A 75 -6.61 -6.95 -17.09
N ALA A 76 -7.51 -6.76 -16.13
CA ALA A 76 -7.22 -5.99 -14.92
C ALA A 76 -6.19 -6.70 -14.03
N LEU A 77 -6.28 -8.03 -13.91
CA LEU A 77 -5.36 -8.84 -13.11
C LEU A 77 -3.93 -8.85 -13.67
N THR A 78 -3.78 -8.86 -14.99
CA THR A 78 -2.46 -8.82 -15.65
C THR A 78 -1.83 -7.42 -15.65
N THR A 79 -2.65 -6.38 -15.54
CA THR A 79 -2.20 -4.98 -15.60
C THR A 79 -1.87 -4.40 -14.22
N ALA A 80 -2.53 -4.87 -13.16
CA ALA A 80 -2.35 -4.34 -11.82
C ALA A 80 -1.03 -4.78 -11.16
N ASP A 81 -0.46 -3.91 -10.32
CA ASP A 81 0.73 -4.21 -9.52
C ASP A 81 0.44 -5.15 -8.35
N ALA A 82 -0.81 -5.15 -7.87
CA ALA A 82 -1.27 -6.00 -6.78
C ALA A 82 -2.72 -6.43 -6.97
N VAL A 83 -3.07 -7.58 -6.38
CA VAL A 83 -4.42 -8.15 -6.46
C VAL A 83 -4.99 -8.38 -5.06
N LEU A 84 -6.19 -7.88 -4.83
CA LEU A 84 -6.98 -8.16 -3.64
C LEU A 84 -7.70 -9.51 -3.83
N VAL A 85 -7.14 -10.58 -3.28
CA VAL A 85 -7.68 -11.96 -3.44
C VAL A 85 -9.11 -12.09 -2.92
N ARG A 86 -9.46 -11.33 -1.88
CA ARG A 86 -10.83 -11.16 -1.40
C ARG A 86 -11.31 -9.81 -1.86
N ASP A 87 -12.57 -9.70 -2.28
CA ASP A 87 -13.20 -8.42 -2.65
C ASP A 87 -13.51 -7.57 -1.40
N ASP A 88 -12.49 -7.33 -0.59
CA ASP A 88 -12.58 -6.69 0.71
C ASP A 88 -11.65 -5.48 0.75
N LEU A 89 -12.20 -4.32 0.39
CA LEU A 89 -11.50 -3.04 0.42
C LEU A 89 -11.03 -2.65 1.83
N THR A 90 -11.57 -3.25 2.89
CA THR A 90 -11.12 -2.99 4.27
C THR A 90 -9.70 -3.50 4.53
N ALA A 91 -9.15 -4.33 3.65
CA ALA A 91 -7.75 -4.75 3.68
C ALA A 91 -6.78 -3.65 3.24
N LEU A 92 -7.21 -2.68 2.44
CA LEU A 92 -6.33 -1.65 1.85
C LEU A 92 -5.64 -0.76 2.90
N PRO A 93 -6.31 -0.22 3.93
CA PRO A 93 -5.63 0.53 4.99
C PRO A 93 -4.53 -0.27 5.68
N THR A 94 -4.80 -1.56 5.94
CA THR A 94 -3.84 -2.49 6.56
C THR A 94 -2.63 -2.71 5.65
N LEU A 95 -2.86 -2.93 4.36
CA LEU A 95 -1.81 -3.09 3.36
C LEU A 95 -0.91 -1.84 3.28
N ILE A 96 -1.52 -0.65 3.20
CA ILE A 96 -0.79 0.62 3.14
C ILE A 96 0.03 0.84 4.42
N ALA A 97 -0.54 0.56 5.59
CA ALA A 97 0.16 0.67 6.87
C ALA A 97 1.36 -0.28 6.95
N LEU A 98 1.19 -1.53 6.50
CA LEU A 98 2.25 -2.52 6.47
C LEU A 98 3.37 -2.11 5.50
N SER A 99 3.02 -1.66 4.30
CA SER A 99 3.96 -1.17 3.29
C SER A 99 4.81 -0.01 3.82
N ARG A 100 4.19 0.98 4.48
CA ARG A 100 4.91 2.10 5.11
C ARG A 100 5.87 1.63 6.20
N ARG A 101 5.47 0.66 7.01
CA ARG A 101 6.34 0.09 8.06
C ARG A 101 7.50 -0.69 7.46
N ALA A 102 7.26 -1.48 6.41
CA ALA A 102 8.29 -2.20 5.69
C ALA A 102 9.31 -1.23 5.11
N ARG A 103 8.85 -0.16 4.44
CA ARG A 103 9.72 0.88 3.87
C ARG A 103 10.65 1.52 4.91
N ARG A 104 10.14 1.85 6.10
CA ARG A 104 10.95 2.42 7.18
C ARG A 104 12.06 1.46 7.64
N LEU A 105 11.77 0.18 7.73
CA LEU A 105 12.74 -0.83 8.14
C LEU A 105 13.79 -1.08 7.06
N VAL A 106 13.39 -1.11 5.78
CA VAL A 106 14.34 -1.19 4.65
C VAL A 106 15.27 0.01 4.64
N THR A 107 14.75 1.23 4.81
CA THR A 107 15.59 2.44 4.87
C THR A 107 16.54 2.40 6.07
N ALA A 108 16.09 1.99 7.26
CA ALA A 108 16.95 1.84 8.43
C ALA A 108 18.07 0.81 8.20
N ASN A 109 17.74 -0.34 7.61
CA ASN A 109 18.71 -1.37 7.25
C ASN A 109 19.76 -0.85 6.27
N LEU A 110 19.34 -0.10 5.24
CA LEU A 110 20.25 0.49 4.27
C LEU A 110 21.17 1.54 4.92
N CYS A 111 20.64 2.37 5.83
CA CYS A 111 21.45 3.33 6.58
C CYS A 111 22.49 2.64 7.48
N ILE A 112 22.12 1.55 8.17
CA ILE A 112 23.05 0.77 9.01
C ILE A 112 24.15 0.16 8.14
N ALA A 113 23.78 -0.50 7.04
CA ALA A 113 24.75 -1.10 6.12
C ALA A 113 25.71 -0.05 5.55
N ALA A 114 25.18 1.08 5.08
CA ALA A 114 26.00 2.18 4.58
C ALA A 114 26.96 2.72 5.65
N ALA A 115 26.51 2.90 6.89
CA ALA A 115 27.35 3.37 7.99
C ALA A 115 28.52 2.40 8.28
N PHE A 116 28.26 1.08 8.32
CA PHE A 116 29.31 0.07 8.50
C PHE A 116 30.34 0.12 7.37
N ILE A 117 29.89 0.18 6.12
CA ILE A 117 30.77 0.27 4.95
C ILE A 117 31.64 1.54 5.04
N THR A 118 31.03 2.70 5.33
CA THR A 118 31.77 3.97 5.44
C THR A 118 32.83 3.93 6.54
N VAL A 119 32.50 3.35 7.70
CA VAL A 119 33.45 3.22 8.83
C VAL A 119 34.61 2.30 8.46
N LEU A 120 34.33 1.13 7.88
CA LEU A 120 35.38 0.17 7.50
C LEU A 120 36.31 0.75 6.42
N VAL A 121 35.75 1.39 5.39
CA VAL A 121 36.53 2.03 4.33
C VAL A 121 37.40 3.17 4.87
N THR A 122 36.85 3.99 5.77
CA THR A 122 37.59 5.11 6.36
C THR A 122 38.71 4.61 7.28
N TRP A 123 38.49 3.53 8.03
CA TRP A 123 39.52 2.89 8.84
C TRP A 123 40.66 2.35 7.98
N ASP A 124 40.33 1.62 6.90
CA ASP A 124 41.30 1.03 5.98
C ASP A 124 42.18 2.09 5.30
N LEU A 125 41.62 3.26 5.01
CA LEU A 125 42.36 4.38 4.42
C LEU A 125 43.29 5.11 5.42
N LEU A 126 42.88 5.22 6.69
CA LEU A 126 43.60 6.01 7.71
C LEU A 126 44.51 5.16 8.61
N GLY A 127 44.41 3.84 8.56
CA GLY A 127 45.18 2.92 9.39
C GLY A 127 45.29 1.53 8.79
N HIS A 128 45.89 0.60 9.52
CA HIS A 128 45.94 -0.80 9.11
C HIS A 128 44.70 -1.54 9.63
N LEU A 129 43.78 -1.92 8.73
CA LEU A 129 42.72 -2.86 9.06
C LEU A 129 43.18 -4.29 8.73
N PRO A 130 43.34 -5.18 9.72
CA PRO A 130 43.65 -6.58 9.42
C PRO A 130 42.49 -7.21 8.64
N LEU A 131 42.79 -7.88 7.52
CA LEU A 131 41.78 -8.54 6.66
C LEU A 131 40.75 -9.39 7.43
N PRO A 132 41.14 -10.20 8.45
CA PRO A 132 40.15 -10.99 9.21
C PRO A 132 39.13 -10.14 9.95
N LEU A 133 39.55 -8.98 10.49
CA LEU A 133 38.67 -8.05 11.20
C LEU A 133 37.73 -7.32 10.24
N GLY A 134 38.22 -6.95 9.05
CA GLY A 134 37.38 -6.37 8.00
C GLY A 134 36.28 -7.32 7.53
N VAL A 135 36.62 -8.59 7.27
CA VAL A 135 35.65 -9.62 6.88
C VAL A 135 34.65 -9.89 8.00
N ALA A 136 35.12 -10.05 9.24
CA ALA A 136 34.23 -10.29 10.39
C ALA A 136 33.26 -9.12 10.63
N GLY A 137 33.71 -7.87 10.47
CA GLY A 137 32.86 -6.69 10.58
C GLY A 137 31.81 -6.61 9.46
N HIS A 138 32.21 -6.89 8.22
CA HIS A 138 31.30 -6.92 7.07
C HIS A 138 30.21 -7.99 7.25
N GLU A 139 30.60 -9.24 7.48
CA GLU A 139 29.66 -10.36 7.64
C GLU A 139 28.85 -10.27 8.94
N GLY A 140 29.41 -9.71 10.01
CA GLY A 140 28.66 -9.42 11.23
C GLY A 140 27.54 -8.42 10.97
N SER A 141 27.80 -7.38 10.17
CA SER A 141 26.80 -6.36 9.84
C SER A 141 25.68 -6.90 8.96
N THR A 142 25.97 -7.79 8.00
CA THR A 142 24.95 -8.43 7.15
C THR A 142 24.01 -9.30 7.97
N VAL A 143 24.53 -10.05 8.95
CA VAL A 143 23.73 -10.84 9.89
C VAL A 143 22.82 -9.95 10.74
N ILE A 144 23.33 -8.86 11.33
CA ILE A 144 22.53 -7.94 12.15
C ILE A 144 21.40 -7.31 11.33
N VAL A 145 21.71 -6.85 10.11
CA VAL A 145 20.73 -6.25 9.20
C VAL A 145 19.67 -7.27 8.77
N GLY A 146 20.10 -8.51 8.49
CA GLY A 146 19.21 -9.63 8.18
C GLY A 146 18.25 -9.93 9.32
N LEU A 147 18.77 -10.07 10.55
CA LEU A 147 17.96 -10.30 11.76
C LEU A 147 16.94 -9.17 12.01
N ASN A 148 17.34 -7.91 11.79
CA ASN A 148 16.40 -6.79 11.89
C ASN A 148 15.31 -6.84 10.81
N GLY A 149 15.64 -7.30 9.61
CA GLY A 149 14.69 -7.53 8.52
C GLY A 149 13.64 -8.60 8.86
N LEU A 150 14.05 -9.71 9.50
CA LEU A 150 13.15 -10.78 9.92
C LEU A 150 12.08 -10.32 10.92
N ARG A 151 12.28 -9.19 11.61
CA ARG A 151 11.27 -8.59 12.52
C ARG A 151 9.95 -8.23 11.82
N LEU A 152 9.95 -8.05 10.49
CA LEU A 152 8.73 -7.86 9.69
C LEU A 152 7.95 -9.15 9.46
N LEU A 153 8.65 -10.27 9.38
CA LEU A 153 8.07 -11.60 9.16
C LEU A 153 7.50 -12.20 10.44
N ALA A 154 7.92 -11.68 11.60
CA ALA A 154 7.30 -12.06 12.86
C ALA A 154 5.80 -11.76 12.83
N ASP A 155 4.97 -12.79 12.99
CA ASP A 155 3.50 -12.76 13.00
C ASP A 155 2.89 -11.59 13.81
N THR A 156 3.61 -11.09 14.80
CA THR A 156 3.23 -9.92 15.61
C THR A 156 3.02 -8.65 14.76
N ALA A 157 3.69 -8.52 13.62
CA ALA A 157 3.47 -7.40 12.69
C ALA A 157 2.11 -7.51 11.99
N TRP A 158 1.76 -8.70 11.48
CA TRP A 158 0.46 -9.00 10.86
C TRP A 158 -0.69 -8.90 11.86
N ARG A 159 -0.54 -9.47 13.06
CA ARG A 159 -1.53 -9.43 14.15
C ARG A 159 -1.79 -8.02 14.72
N ARG A 160 -0.83 -7.10 14.60
CA ARG A 160 -0.97 -5.72 15.12
C ARG A 160 -1.61 -4.79 14.09
N ALA A 161 -1.39 -5.04 12.79
CA ALA A 161 -2.03 -4.29 11.70
C ALA A 161 -3.53 -4.61 11.60
N SER A 162 -3.91 -5.88 11.78
CA SER A 162 -5.31 -6.34 11.75
C SER A 162 -6.16 -5.92 12.96
N ARG A 163 -5.57 -5.36 14.03
CA ARG A 163 -6.31 -4.84 15.20
C ARG A 163 -6.81 -3.41 15.05
N HIS A 164 -6.27 -2.63 14.11
CA HIS A 164 -6.66 -1.22 13.92
C HIS A 164 -7.93 -1.04 13.07
N SER A 165 -8.41 -2.09 12.40
CA SER A 165 -9.64 -2.06 11.59
C SER A 165 -10.92 -2.35 12.39
N THR A 166 -10.82 -2.81 13.65
CA THR A 166 -11.97 -3.25 14.45
C THR A 166 -12.51 -2.18 15.42
N THR A 167 -11.89 -1.00 15.52
CA THR A 167 -12.26 -0.02 16.59
C THR A 167 -13.33 1.00 16.16
N THR A 168 -13.82 0.96 14.92
CA THR A 168 -14.85 1.90 14.40
C THR A 168 -16.15 1.20 14.00
N THR A 169 -16.63 0.25 14.80
CA THR A 169 -18.04 -0.17 14.72
C THR A 169 -18.84 0.71 15.70
N PRO A 170 -19.73 1.60 15.24
CA PRO A 170 -20.65 2.29 16.12
C PRO A 170 -21.54 1.24 16.80
N THR A 171 -21.61 1.29 18.12
CA THR A 171 -22.59 0.53 18.91
C THR A 171 -24.00 0.86 18.42
N GLU A 172 -24.67 -0.14 17.87
CA GLU A 172 -26.07 -0.11 17.45
C GLU A 172 -26.96 0.30 18.63
N PRO A 173 -27.88 1.28 18.47
CA PRO A 173 -28.78 1.66 19.55
C PRO A 173 -29.80 0.54 19.76
N THR A 174 -29.85 0.07 21.00
CA THR A 174 -30.75 -0.99 21.44
C THR A 174 -32.20 -0.55 21.25
N HIS A 175 -32.90 -1.16 20.29
CA HIS A 175 -34.33 -0.98 20.09
C HIS A 175 -35.09 -1.54 21.30
N ARG A 176 -35.42 -0.71 22.29
CA ARG A 176 -36.38 -1.08 23.34
C ARG A 176 -37.80 -0.95 22.79
N SER A 177 -38.39 -2.11 22.55
CA SER A 177 -39.81 -2.37 22.39
C SER A 177 -40.66 -1.55 23.38
N SER A 178 -41.54 -0.70 22.86
CA SER A 178 -42.69 -0.17 23.58
C SER A 178 -43.81 -1.21 23.54
N ALA A 179 -43.99 -1.93 24.64
CA ALA A 179 -45.25 -2.60 24.95
C ALA A 179 -45.88 -1.86 26.14
N ARG A 180 -46.80 -0.94 25.82
CA ARG A 180 -47.99 -0.55 26.59
C ARG A 180 -48.75 0.54 25.85
#